data_AF-A0A543J3B4-F1
#
_entry.id   AF-A0A543J3B4-F1
#
_cell.length_a   1.000
_cell.length_b   1.000
_cell.length_c   1.000
_cell.angle_alpha   90.00
_cell.angle_beta   90.00
_cell.angle_gamma   90.00
#
_symmetry.space_group_name_H-M   'P 1'
#
loop_
_entity.id
_entity.type
_entity.pdbx_description
1 polymer ?
#
loop_
_entity_poly.entity_id
_entity_poly.type
_entity_poly.pdbx_seq_one_letter_code
_entity_poly.pdbx_strand_id
1 'polypeptide(L)'
;MARRASILAFLLAVAMVAACQPGAGEAGPTATPDGTATATASGTPTPEPRAEHPTPETTGVPPGTKLTRLRSNYEGIYRVDKPGTVLDGVHITTDLLIVADDVVIQNSRIDGGVLGYYDGRAYSFTIRDSIVGPPKGCLTAPGIGSARYTAERVHVRGHGDGFNASGDDIVIRDSYVKLCSNPGDHSDGIQTYKTGKGLIFDHNTVDQRFAKDITAPIFITDEQAEDVIVSRNLVMGGTYSIQVRNVKGTAIVRDNALVDKSWVYGPVDTDCANVVWEGNTLVTIDDKYRITSTVGPLECEG
;
A
#
# COMPACT_ATOMS: atom_id res chain seq x y z
N MET A 1 -13.79 -10.44 42.27
CA MET A 1 -12.95 -10.40 43.50
C MET A 1 -12.00 -11.60 43.47
N ALA A 2 -10.84 -11.47 44.14
CA ALA A 2 -9.66 -12.37 44.20
C ALA A 2 -8.59 -12.02 43.14
N ARG A 3 -7.73 -11.02 43.39
CA ARG A 3 -6.47 -11.01 44.17
C ARG A 3 -5.29 -11.73 43.48
N ARG A 4 -4.44 -10.88 42.86
CA ARG A 4 -2.96 -10.82 42.85
C ARG A 4 -2.17 -12.07 43.26
N ALA A 5 -1.17 -12.39 42.43
CA ALA A 5 0.14 -12.83 42.90
C ALA A 5 1.25 -12.20 42.03
N SER A 6 2.14 -11.46 42.69
CA SER A 6 3.41 -10.93 42.18
C SER A 6 4.53 -11.92 42.52
N ILE A 7 5.49 -12.12 41.61
CA ILE A 7 6.81 -12.76 41.85
C ILE A 7 7.78 -12.04 40.89
N LEU A 8 8.60 -11.04 41.30
CA LEU A 8 9.99 -11.11 41.85
C LEU A 8 10.85 -12.19 41.17
N ALA A 9 12.10 -12.04 40.72
CA ALA A 9 13.11 -11.00 40.77
C ALA A 9 14.36 -11.52 39.99
N PHE A 10 15.23 -10.60 39.58
CA PHE A 10 16.69 -10.74 39.33
C PHE A 10 17.22 -11.70 38.24
N LEU A 11 17.93 -11.11 37.26
CA LEU A 11 19.38 -11.32 37.14
C LEU A 11 20.05 -10.21 36.32
N LEU A 12 21.04 -9.59 36.95
CA LEU A 12 22.01 -8.63 36.42
C LEU A 12 23.05 -9.39 35.58
N ALA A 13 23.45 -8.85 34.42
CA ALA A 13 24.75 -9.12 33.84
C ALA A 13 25.32 -7.81 33.24
N VAL A 14 26.53 -7.48 33.67
CA VAL A 14 27.25 -6.24 33.40
C VAL A 14 28.42 -6.51 32.44
N ALA A 15 28.59 -5.58 31.49
CA ALA A 15 29.80 -5.15 30.77
C ALA A 15 30.58 -6.13 29.87
N MET A 16 30.85 -5.68 28.64
CA MET A 16 32.17 -5.15 28.27
C MET A 16 32.06 -4.09 27.16
N VAL A 17 32.67 -2.94 27.41
CA VAL A 17 32.93 -1.87 26.44
C VAL A 17 34.29 -2.16 25.81
N ALA A 18 34.34 -2.23 24.48
CA ALA A 18 35.61 -2.20 23.75
C ALA A 18 35.58 -1.02 22.78
N ALA A 19 36.27 0.05 23.16
CA ALA A 19 36.56 1.19 22.32
C ALA A 19 37.84 0.90 21.51
N CYS A 20 37.76 0.98 20.18
CA CYS A 20 38.93 1.11 19.32
C CYS A 20 38.99 2.55 18.80
N GLN A 21 40.11 3.20 19.09
CA GLN A 21 40.44 4.56 18.65
C GLN A 21 40.67 4.63 17.13
N PRO A 22 40.46 5.81 16.51
CA PRO A 22 40.76 6.05 15.10
C PRO A 22 42.26 6.28 14.88
N GLY A 23 42.83 5.61 13.88
CA GLY A 23 44.19 5.82 13.41
C GLY A 23 44.30 7.07 12.55
N ALA A 24 45.26 7.93 12.88
CA ALA A 24 45.67 9.08 12.09
C ALA A 24 46.46 8.61 10.85
N GLY A 25 46.02 9.04 9.66
CA GLY A 25 46.68 8.80 8.38
C GLY A 25 46.86 10.12 7.62
N GLU A 26 48.08 10.63 7.71
CA GLU A 26 48.88 11.43 6.77
C GLU A 26 48.20 12.22 5.62
N ALA A 27 48.48 13.53 5.61
CA ALA A 27 48.04 14.50 4.61
C ALA A 27 48.80 14.35 3.29
N GLY A 28 48.07 14.14 2.19
CA GLY A 28 48.57 14.23 0.81
C GLY A 28 48.58 15.67 0.29
N PRO A 29 49.37 15.96 -0.77
CA PRO A 29 49.68 17.33 -1.19
C PRO A 29 48.51 18.04 -1.88
N THR A 30 48.45 19.35 -1.62
CA THR A 30 47.54 20.36 -2.16
C THR A 30 47.60 20.44 -3.70
N ALA A 31 46.45 20.27 -4.36
CA ALA A 31 46.26 20.61 -5.76
C ALA A 31 45.65 22.03 -5.88
N THR A 32 46.30 22.86 -6.69
CA THR A 32 45.89 24.23 -7.08
C THR A 32 44.58 24.21 -7.89
N PRO A 33 43.66 25.19 -7.72
CA PRO A 33 42.42 25.25 -8.48
C PRO A 33 42.66 25.88 -9.85
N ASP A 34 42.22 25.20 -10.91
CA ASP A 34 42.17 25.78 -12.25
C ASP A 34 40.82 25.48 -12.92
N GLY A 35 40.25 26.49 -13.57
CA GLY A 35 39.05 26.37 -14.39
C GLY A 35 37.73 26.78 -13.74
N THR A 36 37.39 28.07 -13.82
CA THR A 36 35.99 28.54 -13.75
C THR A 36 35.22 27.99 -14.95
N ALA A 37 34.53 26.87 -14.77
CA ALA A 37 33.56 26.37 -15.73
C ALA A 37 32.26 27.18 -15.61
N THR A 38 31.92 27.93 -16.66
CA THR A 38 30.62 28.57 -16.82
C THR A 38 29.54 27.49 -16.79
N ALA A 39 28.71 27.49 -15.74
CA ALA A 39 27.57 26.59 -15.63
C ALA A 39 26.53 26.96 -16.70
N THR A 40 26.50 26.19 -17.79
CA THR A 40 25.39 26.19 -18.73
C THR A 40 24.14 25.77 -17.96
N ALA A 41 23.09 26.59 -18.01
CA ALA A 41 21.79 26.28 -17.41
C ALA A 41 21.32 24.90 -17.89
N SER A 42 21.28 23.94 -16.96
CA SER A 42 20.69 22.63 -17.21
C SER A 42 19.19 22.83 -17.37
N GLY A 43 18.68 22.61 -18.58
CA GLY A 43 17.25 22.61 -18.83
C GLY A 43 16.56 21.63 -17.88
N THR A 44 15.39 22.02 -17.37
CA THR A 44 14.51 21.13 -16.62
C THR A 44 14.34 19.83 -17.41
N PRO A 45 14.67 18.65 -16.84
CA PRO A 45 14.48 17.40 -17.55
C PRO A 45 13.02 17.27 -17.96
N THR A 46 12.79 17.00 -19.24
CA THR A 46 11.48 16.56 -19.71
C THR A 46 11.08 15.33 -18.90
N PRO A 47 9.87 15.28 -18.30
CA PRO A 47 9.44 14.11 -17.55
C PRO A 47 9.59 12.86 -18.41
N GLU A 48 10.27 11.84 -17.90
CA GLU A 48 10.27 10.54 -18.56
C GLU A 48 8.82 10.09 -18.79
N PRO A 49 8.51 9.40 -19.90
CA PRO A 49 7.20 8.79 -20.08
C PRO A 49 6.91 7.92 -18.86
N ARG A 50 5.90 8.32 -18.08
CA ARG A 50 5.44 7.54 -16.95
C ARG A 50 5.14 6.12 -17.44
N ALA A 51 5.69 5.11 -16.78
CA ALA A 51 5.30 3.73 -17.02
C ALA A 51 3.75 3.64 -16.99
N GLU A 52 3.16 2.85 -17.88
CA GLU A 52 1.71 2.68 -17.87
C GLU A 52 1.27 2.15 -16.49
N HIS A 53 0.26 2.80 -15.89
CA HIS A 53 -0.23 2.40 -14.57
C HIS A 53 -0.82 0.98 -14.63
N PRO A 54 -0.84 0.25 -13.49
CA PRO A 54 -1.35 -1.11 -13.46
C PRO A 54 -2.81 -1.21 -13.93
N THR A 55 -3.12 -2.23 -14.72
CA THR A 55 -4.48 -2.51 -15.21
C THR A 55 -4.90 -3.92 -14.80
N PRO A 56 -6.17 -4.32 -15.01
CA PRO A 56 -6.60 -5.71 -14.82
C PRO A 56 -5.76 -6.74 -15.60
N GLU A 57 -5.18 -6.35 -16.74
CA GLU A 57 -4.40 -7.21 -17.62
C GLU A 57 -2.93 -7.34 -17.21
N THR A 58 -2.39 -6.34 -16.51
CA THR A 58 -0.98 -6.33 -16.04
C THR A 58 -0.84 -6.79 -14.58
N THR A 59 -1.96 -7.07 -13.91
CA THR A 59 -2.00 -7.48 -12.50
C THR A 59 -2.82 -8.76 -12.33
N GLY A 60 -2.65 -9.40 -11.19
CA GLY A 60 -3.34 -10.64 -10.87
C GLY A 60 -2.60 -11.87 -11.36
N VAL A 61 -3.33 -12.98 -11.46
CA VAL A 61 -2.77 -14.28 -11.84
C VAL A 61 -2.24 -14.22 -13.27
N PRO A 62 -0.97 -14.56 -13.52
CA PRO A 62 -0.42 -14.55 -14.87
C PRO A 62 -1.22 -15.45 -15.81
N PRO A 63 -1.52 -15.00 -17.04
CA PRO A 63 -2.24 -15.81 -18.02
C PRO A 63 -1.60 -17.20 -18.23
N GLY A 64 -2.42 -18.24 -18.27
CA GLY A 64 -1.96 -19.62 -18.44
C GLY A 64 -1.50 -20.33 -17.17
N THR A 65 -1.48 -19.65 -16.01
CA THR A 65 -1.19 -20.29 -14.72
C THR A 65 -2.22 -21.38 -14.41
N LYS A 66 -1.73 -22.58 -14.09
CA LYS A 66 -2.57 -23.69 -13.64
C LYS A 66 -2.80 -23.56 -12.14
N LEU A 67 -4.05 -23.41 -11.73
CA LEU A 67 -4.41 -23.26 -10.32
C LEU A 67 -4.81 -24.60 -9.69
N THR A 68 -4.17 -24.93 -8.57
CA THR A 68 -4.57 -26.06 -7.71
C THR A 68 -5.58 -25.58 -6.69
N ARG A 69 -6.79 -26.13 -6.73
CA ARG A 69 -7.82 -25.75 -5.76
C ARG A 69 -7.49 -26.29 -4.37
N LEU A 70 -7.45 -25.40 -3.39
CA LEU A 70 -7.32 -25.73 -1.97
C LEU A 70 -8.66 -25.59 -1.28
N ARG A 71 -8.98 -26.53 -0.39
CA ARG A 71 -10.20 -26.52 0.42
C ARG A 71 -9.88 -25.95 1.80
N SER A 72 -10.87 -25.32 2.42
CA SER A 72 -10.76 -24.87 3.82
C SER A 72 -10.26 -25.99 4.73
N ASN A 73 -9.41 -25.62 5.68
CA ASN A 73 -8.76 -26.53 6.64
C ASN A 73 -8.98 -26.07 8.10
N TYR A 74 -9.66 -24.95 8.31
CA TYR A 74 -9.91 -24.37 9.62
C TYR A 74 -11.21 -23.57 9.54
N GLU A 75 -12.27 -23.98 10.25
CA GLU A 75 -13.51 -23.18 10.42
C GLU A 75 -14.11 -22.56 9.13
N GLY A 76 -14.04 -23.26 8.00
CA GLY A 76 -14.56 -22.75 6.72
C GLY A 76 -13.64 -21.80 5.96
N ILE A 77 -12.44 -21.53 6.47
CA ILE A 77 -11.37 -20.74 5.82
C ILE A 77 -10.13 -21.59 5.54
N TYR A 78 -9.22 -21.08 4.71
CA TYR A 78 -7.91 -21.70 4.51
C TYR A 78 -6.88 -21.00 5.40
N ARG A 79 -6.36 -21.71 6.39
CA ARG A 79 -5.38 -21.23 7.35
C ARG A 79 -3.98 -21.72 6.99
N VAL A 80 -3.02 -20.81 7.00
CA VAL A 80 -1.58 -21.08 6.97
C VAL A 80 -0.99 -20.82 8.34
N ASP A 81 -0.35 -21.82 8.94
CA ASP A 81 0.20 -21.77 10.31
C ASP A 81 1.68 -22.20 10.40
N LYS A 82 2.34 -22.37 9.26
CA LYS A 82 3.77 -22.72 9.17
C LYS A 82 4.56 -21.54 8.59
N PRO A 83 5.59 -21.04 9.29
CA PRO A 83 6.43 -19.96 8.77
C PRO A 83 7.11 -20.33 7.45
N GLY A 84 7.29 -19.34 6.57
CA GLY A 84 7.92 -19.57 5.26
C GLY A 84 7.08 -20.36 4.26
N THR A 85 5.80 -20.61 4.53
CA THR A 85 4.91 -21.32 3.59
C THR A 85 4.81 -20.54 2.29
N VAL A 86 4.93 -21.24 1.15
CA VAL A 86 4.71 -20.68 -0.17
C VAL A 86 3.43 -21.27 -0.77
N LEU A 87 2.46 -20.41 -1.06
CA LEU A 87 1.27 -20.71 -1.84
C LEU A 87 1.51 -20.22 -3.27
N ASP A 88 1.82 -21.15 -4.18
CA ASP A 88 2.10 -20.86 -5.58
C ASP A 88 1.11 -21.56 -6.50
N GLY A 89 0.42 -20.81 -7.35
CA GLY A 89 -0.52 -21.39 -8.30
C GLY A 89 -1.71 -22.05 -7.61
N VAL A 90 -2.28 -21.44 -6.57
CA VAL A 90 -3.41 -22.01 -5.83
C VAL A 90 -4.71 -21.23 -6.03
N HIS A 91 -5.84 -21.92 -5.93
CA HIS A 91 -7.17 -21.30 -5.87
C HIS A 91 -7.86 -21.63 -4.55
N ILE A 92 -8.04 -20.61 -3.71
CA ILE A 92 -8.77 -20.69 -2.45
C ILE A 92 -10.14 -20.03 -2.65
N THR A 93 -11.23 -20.76 -2.44
CA THR A 93 -12.60 -20.24 -2.67
C THR A 93 -13.23 -19.55 -1.46
N THR A 94 -12.45 -19.34 -0.41
CA THR A 94 -12.84 -18.78 0.89
C THR A 94 -11.82 -17.70 1.28
N ASP A 95 -11.91 -17.17 2.49
CA ASP A 95 -10.82 -16.34 3.03
C ASP A 95 -9.54 -17.18 3.24
N LEU A 96 -8.41 -16.50 3.12
CA LEU A 96 -7.07 -16.96 3.46
C LEU A 96 -6.65 -16.29 4.77
N LEU A 97 -6.42 -17.09 5.80
CA LEU A 97 -5.93 -16.63 7.10
C LEU A 97 -4.46 -16.98 7.27
N ILE A 98 -3.63 -15.98 7.54
CA ILE A 98 -2.21 -16.09 7.78
C ILE A 98 -1.96 -16.02 9.30
N VAL A 99 -1.44 -17.11 9.85
CA VAL A 99 -1.07 -17.27 11.28
C VAL A 99 0.38 -17.74 11.40
N ALA A 100 1.23 -17.28 10.48
CA ALA A 100 2.67 -17.52 10.49
C ALA A 100 3.39 -16.40 9.73
N ASP A 101 4.62 -16.09 10.13
CA ASP A 101 5.45 -15.08 9.47
C ASP A 101 6.10 -15.63 8.19
N ASP A 102 6.51 -14.71 7.32
CA ASP A 102 7.24 -14.96 6.07
C ASP A 102 6.48 -15.84 5.06
N VAL A 103 5.15 -15.78 5.09
CA VAL A 103 4.32 -16.47 4.10
C VAL A 103 4.39 -15.75 2.76
N VAL A 104 4.55 -16.51 1.67
CA VAL A 104 4.54 -15.99 0.30
C VAL A 104 3.34 -16.54 -0.44
N ILE A 105 2.55 -15.66 -1.03
CA ILE A 105 1.41 -15.98 -1.90
C ILE A 105 1.76 -15.47 -3.29
N GLN A 106 1.80 -16.34 -4.29
CA GLN A 106 2.16 -15.95 -5.65
C GLN A 106 1.33 -16.70 -6.70
N ASN A 107 1.09 -16.06 -7.85
CA ASN A 107 0.37 -16.66 -8.97
C ASN A 107 -0.98 -17.27 -8.58
N SER A 108 -1.65 -16.71 -7.56
CA SER A 108 -2.73 -17.36 -6.84
C SER A 108 -4.03 -16.57 -6.89
N ARG A 109 -5.13 -17.27 -6.67
CA ARG A 109 -6.47 -16.68 -6.62
C ARG A 109 -7.13 -16.99 -5.29
N ILE A 110 -7.57 -15.96 -4.61
CA ILE A 110 -8.31 -16.04 -3.35
C ILE A 110 -9.66 -15.37 -3.62
N ASP A 111 -10.77 -16.10 -3.53
CA ASP A 111 -12.11 -15.54 -3.79
C ASP A 111 -12.71 -14.81 -2.58
N GLY A 112 -12.12 -14.98 -1.40
CA GLY A 112 -12.40 -14.16 -0.20
C GLY A 112 -11.31 -13.10 0.03
N GLY A 113 -11.14 -12.68 1.28
CA GLY A 113 -10.06 -11.79 1.71
C GLY A 113 -8.79 -12.51 2.18
N VAL A 114 -7.70 -11.76 2.33
CA VAL A 114 -6.42 -12.20 2.90
C VAL A 114 -6.20 -11.52 4.25
N LEU A 115 -6.30 -12.30 5.32
CA LEU A 115 -6.29 -11.85 6.71
C LEU A 115 -4.94 -12.15 7.36
N GLY A 116 -4.23 -11.12 7.82
CA GLY A 116 -2.90 -11.27 8.46
C GLY A 116 -2.85 -11.01 9.96
N TYR A 117 -4.00 -10.76 10.59
CA TYR A 117 -4.12 -10.52 12.01
C TYR A 117 -5.00 -11.57 12.65
N TYR A 118 -4.49 -12.23 13.70
CA TYR A 118 -5.21 -13.28 14.40
C TYR A 118 -4.75 -13.35 15.85
N ASP A 119 -5.71 -13.49 16.77
CA ASP A 119 -5.48 -13.67 18.21
C ASP A 119 -4.52 -12.64 18.83
N GLY A 120 -4.76 -11.36 18.55
CA GLY A 120 -3.94 -10.27 19.12
C GLY A 120 -2.62 -10.01 18.41
N ARG A 121 -2.30 -10.73 17.32
CA ARG A 121 -1.00 -10.67 16.64
C ARG A 121 -1.13 -10.42 15.15
N ALA A 122 -0.29 -9.51 14.64
CA ALA A 122 -0.04 -9.30 13.21
C ALA A 122 1.12 -10.19 12.72
N TYR A 123 0.92 -10.85 11.58
CA TYR A 123 1.89 -11.71 10.90
C TYR A 123 2.44 -11.03 9.64
N SER A 124 3.66 -11.39 9.22
CA SER A 124 4.23 -10.92 7.95
C SER A 124 3.86 -11.81 6.77
N PHE A 125 3.51 -11.21 5.63
CA PHE A 125 3.38 -11.94 4.36
C PHE A 125 3.69 -11.10 3.13
N THR A 126 4.02 -11.77 2.04
CA THR A 126 4.10 -11.17 0.70
C THR A 126 3.05 -11.80 -0.19
N ILE A 127 2.33 -10.98 -0.96
CA ILE A 127 1.41 -11.43 -1.99
C ILE A 127 1.78 -10.77 -3.32
N ARG A 128 1.94 -11.57 -4.37
CA ARG A 128 2.26 -11.06 -5.71
C ARG A 128 1.55 -11.78 -6.82
N ASP A 129 1.35 -11.11 -7.94
CA ASP A 129 0.83 -11.74 -9.16
C ASP A 129 -0.46 -12.56 -8.88
N SER A 130 -1.36 -11.99 -8.08
CA SER A 130 -2.48 -12.73 -7.49
C SER A 130 -3.77 -11.94 -7.55
N ILE A 131 -4.90 -12.64 -7.65
CA ILE A 131 -6.24 -12.05 -7.59
C ILE A 131 -6.81 -12.27 -6.19
N VAL A 132 -7.34 -11.21 -5.59
CA VAL A 132 -8.07 -11.26 -4.32
C VAL A 132 -9.50 -10.77 -4.51
N GLY A 133 -10.44 -11.55 -4.01
CA GLY A 133 -11.87 -11.30 -4.04
C GLY A 133 -12.64 -11.99 -5.18
N PRO A 134 -13.98 -12.07 -5.03
CA PRO A 134 -14.81 -12.94 -5.83
C PRO A 134 -14.96 -12.41 -7.26
N PRO A 135 -15.23 -13.29 -8.25
CA PRO A 135 -15.46 -12.87 -9.63
C PRO A 135 -16.77 -12.09 -9.81
N LYS A 136 -17.69 -12.16 -8.84
CA LYS A 136 -19.01 -11.53 -8.84
C LYS A 136 -19.43 -11.22 -7.40
N GLY A 137 -20.28 -10.21 -7.25
CA GLY A 137 -20.76 -9.77 -5.95
C GLY A 137 -19.81 -8.75 -5.31
N CYS A 138 -20.15 -8.36 -4.09
CA CYS A 138 -19.39 -7.40 -3.30
C CYS A 138 -19.31 -7.85 -1.85
N LEU A 139 -18.09 -8.05 -1.34
CA LEU A 139 -17.81 -8.30 0.07
C LEU A 139 -17.56 -6.96 0.76
N THR A 140 -18.30 -6.64 1.82
CA THR A 140 -18.07 -5.40 2.59
C THR A 140 -16.68 -5.35 3.23
N ALA A 141 -16.12 -6.50 3.63
CA ALA A 141 -14.81 -6.56 4.26
C ALA A 141 -13.67 -6.18 3.30
N PRO A 142 -12.50 -5.76 3.80
CA PRO A 142 -11.33 -5.49 2.97
C PRO A 142 -10.81 -6.70 2.19
N GLY A 143 -10.17 -6.45 1.06
CA GLY A 143 -9.49 -7.46 0.27
C GLY A 143 -8.25 -8.01 0.97
N ILE A 144 -7.33 -7.14 1.40
CA ILE A 144 -6.04 -7.55 1.98
C ILE A 144 -5.75 -6.77 3.26
N GLY A 145 -5.23 -7.46 4.27
CA GLY A 145 -4.86 -6.93 5.58
C GLY A 145 -5.74 -7.52 6.69
N SER A 146 -5.65 -7.08 7.93
CA SER A 146 -4.63 -6.23 8.57
C SER A 146 -3.34 -7.01 8.83
N ALA A 147 -2.15 -6.42 8.63
CA ALA A 147 -0.84 -7.03 8.96
C ALA A 147 0.36 -6.16 8.52
N ARG A 148 1.59 -6.66 8.74
CA ARG A 148 2.79 -6.25 7.99
C ARG A 148 2.79 -6.99 6.65
N TYR A 149 2.66 -6.31 5.51
CA TYR A 149 2.63 -7.02 4.22
C TYR A 149 3.21 -6.26 3.04
N THR A 150 3.67 -7.02 2.05
CA THR A 150 3.99 -6.50 0.72
C THR A 150 2.99 -7.06 -0.30
N ALA A 151 2.35 -6.18 -1.06
CA ALA A 151 1.49 -6.50 -2.20
C ALA A 151 2.10 -5.96 -3.50
N GLU A 152 2.33 -6.83 -4.49
CA GLU A 152 2.97 -6.47 -5.76
C GLU A 152 2.20 -7.06 -6.96
N ARG A 153 1.76 -6.23 -7.92
CA ARG A 153 0.95 -6.69 -9.07
C ARG A 153 -0.29 -7.48 -8.67
N VAL A 154 -0.93 -7.08 -7.58
CA VAL A 154 -2.15 -7.73 -7.09
C VAL A 154 -3.37 -7.07 -7.74
N HIS A 155 -4.36 -7.89 -8.11
CA HIS A 155 -5.66 -7.43 -8.59
C HIS A 155 -6.70 -7.69 -7.50
N VAL A 156 -7.13 -6.62 -6.81
CA VAL A 156 -8.22 -6.67 -5.84
C VAL A 156 -9.54 -6.31 -6.51
N ARG A 157 -10.56 -7.15 -6.34
CA ARG A 157 -11.90 -6.95 -6.94
C ARG A 157 -13.00 -7.44 -6.01
N GLY A 158 -14.23 -6.94 -6.18
CA GLY A 158 -15.38 -7.51 -5.48
C GLY A 158 -15.33 -7.28 -3.96
N HIS A 159 -14.62 -6.25 -3.53
CA HIS A 159 -14.57 -5.77 -2.15
C HIS A 159 -15.05 -4.31 -2.05
N GLY A 160 -15.68 -3.99 -0.93
CA GLY A 160 -16.00 -2.65 -0.48
C GLY A 160 -14.72 -1.86 -0.22
N ASP A 161 -13.77 -2.48 0.48
CA ASP A 161 -12.46 -1.90 0.75
C ASP A 161 -11.34 -2.70 0.07
N GLY A 162 -10.38 -2.00 -0.53
CA GLY A 162 -9.26 -2.63 -1.23
C GLY A 162 -8.21 -3.18 -0.27
N PHE A 163 -7.39 -2.26 0.23
CA PHE A 163 -6.27 -2.54 1.13
C PHE A 163 -6.55 -1.96 2.51
N ASN A 164 -6.52 -2.81 3.52
CA ASN A 164 -6.52 -2.37 4.90
C ASN A 164 -5.06 -2.18 5.37
N ALA A 165 -4.70 -0.95 5.68
CA ALA A 165 -3.39 -0.58 6.21
C ALA A 165 -3.47 -0.50 7.74
N SER A 166 -3.28 -1.62 8.43
CA SER A 166 -3.29 -1.67 9.91
C SER A 166 -2.05 -2.43 10.37
N GLY A 167 -1.18 -1.77 11.14
CA GLY A 167 0.17 -2.24 11.45
C GLY A 167 1.28 -1.46 10.72
N ASP A 168 2.53 -1.88 10.95
CA ASP A 168 3.75 -1.30 10.38
C ASP A 168 4.15 -1.94 9.04
N ASP A 169 5.11 -1.33 8.34
CA ASP A 169 5.85 -1.91 7.21
C ASP A 169 4.94 -2.48 6.11
N ILE A 170 4.02 -1.65 5.62
CA ILE A 170 3.07 -2.02 4.56
C ILE A 170 3.54 -1.41 3.24
N VAL A 171 3.74 -2.27 2.24
CA VAL A 171 4.15 -1.87 0.90
C VAL A 171 3.14 -2.40 -0.11
N ILE A 172 2.49 -1.51 -0.85
CA ILE A 172 1.57 -1.86 -1.93
C ILE A 172 2.06 -1.16 -3.18
N ARG A 173 2.46 -1.96 -4.16
CA ARG A 173 3.02 -1.46 -5.41
C ARG A 173 2.50 -2.17 -6.64
N ASP A 174 2.50 -1.44 -7.75
CA ASP A 174 2.20 -1.96 -9.07
C ASP A 174 0.86 -2.72 -9.13
N SER A 175 -0.07 -2.40 -8.23
CA SER A 175 -1.30 -3.16 -8.00
C SER A 175 -2.54 -2.41 -8.52
N TYR A 176 -3.59 -3.17 -8.79
CA TYR A 176 -4.85 -2.66 -9.30
C TYR A 176 -5.98 -3.03 -8.33
N VAL A 177 -6.84 -2.07 -8.02
CA VAL A 177 -8.07 -2.31 -7.27
C VAL A 177 -9.27 -1.69 -7.98
N LYS A 178 -10.32 -2.50 -8.12
CA LYS A 178 -11.63 -2.05 -8.56
C LYS A 178 -12.65 -2.32 -7.47
N LEU A 179 -13.16 -1.25 -6.89
CA LEU A 179 -14.09 -1.34 -5.77
C LEU A 179 -15.53 -1.54 -6.24
N CYS A 180 -16.30 -2.13 -5.35
CA CYS A 180 -17.75 -2.14 -5.36
C CYS A 180 -18.24 -1.59 -4.01
N SER A 181 -19.55 -1.52 -3.80
CA SER A 181 -20.09 -1.26 -2.46
C SER A 181 -21.43 -1.96 -2.28
N ASN A 182 -21.75 -2.27 -1.03
CA ASN A 182 -23.08 -2.56 -0.54
C ASN A 182 -23.66 -1.33 0.17
N PRO A 183 -25.00 -1.24 0.35
CA PRO A 183 -25.61 -0.14 1.09
C PRO A 183 -25.04 0.00 2.50
N GLY A 184 -24.57 1.21 2.83
CA GLY A 184 -23.96 1.51 4.13
C GLY A 184 -22.48 1.16 4.26
N ASP A 185 -21.84 0.67 3.20
CA ASP A 185 -20.38 0.54 3.17
C ASP A 185 -19.71 1.93 3.22
N HIS A 186 -18.46 1.94 3.68
CA HIS A 186 -17.57 3.09 3.63
C HIS A 186 -16.41 2.76 2.69
N SER A 187 -16.74 2.43 1.44
CA SER A 187 -15.75 1.90 0.49
C SER A 187 -14.50 2.77 0.45
N ASP A 188 -13.34 2.14 0.61
CA ASP A 188 -12.03 2.78 0.51
C ASP A 188 -11.04 1.96 -0.34
N GLY A 189 -10.26 2.62 -1.20
CA GLY A 189 -9.24 1.91 -1.99
C GLY A 189 -8.08 1.43 -1.12
N ILE A 190 -7.61 2.33 -0.25
CA ILE A 190 -6.75 2.01 0.89
C ILE A 190 -7.28 2.78 2.11
N GLN A 191 -7.43 2.07 3.23
CA GLN A 191 -7.87 2.63 4.50
C GLN A 191 -6.85 2.38 5.60
N THR A 192 -6.46 3.44 6.31
CA THR A 192 -5.68 3.34 7.55
C THR A 192 -6.55 3.11 8.78
N TYR A 193 -6.14 2.16 9.64
CA TYR A 193 -6.73 1.97 10.96
C TYR A 193 -5.73 1.32 11.92
N LYS A 194 -5.31 1.99 13.00
CA LYS A 194 -4.17 1.54 13.81
C LYS A 194 -2.94 1.28 12.92
N THR A 195 -2.74 2.14 11.93
CA THR A 195 -1.56 2.12 11.07
C THR A 195 -0.37 2.52 11.91
N GLY A 196 0.71 1.76 11.79
CA GLY A 196 1.96 2.09 12.43
C GLY A 196 2.86 2.89 11.50
N LYS A 197 4.14 2.57 11.51
CA LYS A 197 5.18 3.25 10.73
C LYS A 197 5.41 2.58 9.38
N GLY A 198 5.69 3.38 8.36
CA GLY A 198 6.24 2.89 7.09
C GLY A 198 5.18 2.33 6.14
N LEU A 199 4.27 3.19 5.69
CA LEU A 199 3.31 2.86 4.64
C LEU A 199 3.80 3.40 3.29
N ILE A 200 3.94 2.51 2.31
CA ILE A 200 4.25 2.86 0.92
C ILE A 200 3.10 2.39 0.03
N PHE A 201 2.38 3.34 -0.56
CA PHE A 201 1.33 3.11 -1.55
C PHE A 201 1.75 3.74 -2.88
N ASP A 202 2.40 2.92 -3.72
CA ASP A 202 3.18 3.42 -4.84
C ASP A 202 2.84 2.77 -6.19
N HIS A 203 2.60 3.57 -7.22
CA HIS A 203 2.35 3.09 -8.59
C HIS A 203 1.19 2.10 -8.69
N ASN A 204 0.06 2.40 -8.05
CA ASN A 204 -1.16 1.59 -8.11
C ASN A 204 -2.25 2.27 -8.95
N THR A 205 -3.25 1.50 -9.37
CA THR A 205 -4.50 2.04 -9.93
C THR A 205 -5.66 1.74 -8.99
N VAL A 206 -6.39 2.78 -8.61
CA VAL A 206 -7.55 2.70 -7.70
C VAL A 206 -8.80 3.22 -8.41
N ASP A 207 -9.71 2.32 -8.77
CA ASP A 207 -10.97 2.66 -9.41
C ASP A 207 -12.16 2.44 -8.48
N GLN A 208 -12.70 3.54 -7.95
CA GLN A 208 -13.88 3.57 -7.09
C GLN A 208 -15.13 4.07 -7.82
N ARG A 209 -15.07 4.40 -9.11
CA ARG A 209 -16.21 5.04 -9.84
C ARG A 209 -17.50 4.20 -9.87
N PHE A 210 -17.40 2.90 -9.60
CA PHE A 210 -18.53 1.97 -9.63
C PHE A 210 -19.12 1.66 -8.25
N ALA A 211 -18.45 2.07 -7.18
CA ALA A 211 -18.97 2.00 -5.82
C ALA A 211 -19.92 3.19 -5.57
N LYS A 212 -21.01 2.96 -4.83
CA LYS A 212 -22.06 3.95 -4.55
C LYS A 212 -21.98 4.51 -3.13
N ASP A 213 -21.66 3.65 -2.18
CA ASP A 213 -21.49 3.93 -0.77
C ASP A 213 -19.98 3.99 -0.52
N ILE A 214 -19.43 5.21 -0.53
CA ILE A 214 -18.00 5.47 -0.70
C ILE A 214 -17.48 6.49 0.31
N THR A 215 -16.20 6.37 0.65
CA THR A 215 -15.42 7.40 1.32
C THR A 215 -14.36 7.93 0.35
N ALA A 216 -13.22 7.24 0.16
CA ALA A 216 -12.17 7.68 -0.76
C ALA A 216 -11.34 6.54 -1.38
N PRO A 217 -10.86 6.69 -2.63
CA PRO A 217 -9.81 5.84 -3.19
C PRO A 217 -8.57 5.77 -2.29
N ILE A 218 -8.16 6.90 -1.70
CA ILE A 218 -7.02 6.97 -0.78
C ILE A 218 -7.51 7.64 0.51
N PHE A 219 -7.67 6.86 1.57
CA PHE A 219 -8.14 7.30 2.89
C PHE A 219 -7.10 7.01 3.97
N ILE A 220 -6.15 7.95 4.10
CA ILE A 220 -5.06 7.91 5.08
C ILE A 220 -5.30 8.99 6.13
N THR A 221 -6.09 8.71 7.15
CA THR A 221 -6.56 9.72 8.12
C THR A 221 -6.33 9.33 9.58
N ASP A 222 -5.78 8.13 9.83
CA ASP A 222 -5.51 7.63 11.17
C ASP A 222 -4.32 8.36 11.82
N GLU A 223 -4.53 8.87 13.02
CA GLU A 223 -3.52 9.60 13.81
C GLU A 223 -2.33 8.73 14.25
N GLN A 224 -2.41 7.41 14.10
CA GLN A 224 -1.30 6.50 14.37
C GLN A 224 -0.33 6.37 13.20
N ALA A 225 -0.76 6.68 11.97
CA ALA A 225 0.06 6.55 10.77
C ALA A 225 1.33 7.42 10.88
N GLU A 226 2.49 6.82 10.65
CA GLU A 226 3.80 7.48 10.67
C GLU A 226 4.61 7.13 9.42
N ASP A 227 5.29 8.10 8.82
CA ASP A 227 6.13 7.90 7.62
C ASP A 227 5.37 7.23 6.46
N VAL A 228 4.53 8.02 5.80
CA VAL A 228 3.64 7.60 4.70
C VAL A 228 4.13 8.18 3.36
N ILE A 229 4.17 7.31 2.34
CA ILE A 229 4.44 7.68 0.95
C ILE A 229 3.28 7.23 0.08
N VAL A 230 2.60 8.17 -0.55
CA VAL A 230 1.56 7.96 -1.57
C VAL A 230 2.09 8.51 -2.89
N SER A 231 2.58 7.64 -3.77
CA SER A 231 3.23 8.09 -4.99
C SER A 231 2.79 7.39 -6.26
N ARG A 232 2.80 8.12 -7.38
CA ARG A 232 2.66 7.53 -8.72
C ARG A 232 1.36 6.76 -8.97
N ASN A 233 0.32 6.98 -8.18
CA ASN A 233 -0.94 6.24 -8.33
C ASN A 233 -1.83 6.88 -9.40
N LEU A 234 -2.60 6.06 -10.11
CA LEU A 234 -3.75 6.49 -10.91
C LEU A 234 -5.02 6.32 -10.06
N VAL A 235 -5.71 7.44 -9.80
CA VAL A 235 -6.81 7.49 -8.85
C VAL A 235 -8.09 7.95 -9.55
N MET A 236 -9.24 7.37 -9.21
CA MET A 236 -10.53 7.82 -9.72
C MET A 236 -11.71 7.43 -8.82
N GLY A 237 -12.66 8.35 -8.65
CA GLY A 237 -13.80 8.17 -7.74
C GLY A 237 -13.60 8.88 -6.39
N GLY A 238 -14.48 8.57 -5.43
CA GLY A 238 -14.43 9.11 -4.07
C GLY A 238 -15.34 10.29 -3.82
N THR A 239 -15.62 10.52 -2.53
CA THR A 239 -16.19 11.79 -2.08
C THR A 239 -15.16 12.91 -2.28
N TYR A 240 -14.06 12.80 -1.55
CA TYR A 240 -12.76 13.37 -1.86
C TYR A 240 -11.81 12.23 -2.29
N SER A 241 -11.12 12.39 -3.42
CA SER A 241 -10.35 11.27 -3.99
C SER A 241 -9.09 10.92 -3.19
N ILE A 242 -8.41 11.94 -2.67
CA ILE A 242 -7.17 11.77 -1.89
C ILE A 242 -7.33 12.49 -0.56
N GLN A 243 -7.30 11.70 0.52
CA GLN A 243 -7.29 12.19 1.89
C GLN A 243 -6.05 11.68 2.60
N VAL A 244 -5.11 12.58 2.88
CA VAL A 244 -3.92 12.31 3.69
C VAL A 244 -3.86 13.29 4.85
N ARG A 245 -4.22 12.83 6.04
CA ARG A 245 -4.40 13.64 7.24
C ARG A 245 -3.77 12.96 8.45
N ASN A 246 -3.41 13.76 9.46
CA ASN A 246 -2.92 13.31 10.76
C ASN A 246 -1.66 12.43 10.75
N VAL A 247 -0.95 12.35 9.61
CA VAL A 247 0.27 11.56 9.50
C VAL A 247 1.37 12.18 10.35
N LYS A 248 2.02 11.36 11.17
CA LYS A 248 3.20 11.72 11.94
C LYS A 248 4.46 11.56 11.10
N GLY A 249 5.50 12.33 11.43
CA GLY A 249 6.78 12.24 10.74
C GLY A 249 6.65 12.70 9.29
N THR A 250 7.03 11.83 8.35
CA THR A 250 7.05 12.14 6.93
C THR A 250 5.71 11.81 6.27
N ALA A 251 5.14 12.76 5.53
CA ALA A 251 4.02 12.51 4.64
C ALA A 251 4.36 13.03 3.24
N ILE A 252 4.45 12.14 2.25
CA ILE A 252 4.75 12.48 0.86
C ILE A 252 3.58 12.04 -0.01
N VAL A 253 2.99 12.99 -0.73
CA VAL A 253 1.98 12.74 -1.76
C VAL A 253 2.49 13.31 -3.06
N ARG A 254 3.03 12.46 -3.93
CA ARG A 254 3.67 12.95 -5.15
C ARG A 254 3.40 12.16 -6.41
N ASP A 255 3.44 12.86 -7.53
CA ASP A 255 3.36 12.26 -8.85
C ASP A 255 2.09 11.42 -9.05
N ASN A 256 1.01 11.64 -8.30
CA ASN A 256 -0.24 10.91 -8.51
C ASN A 256 -1.02 11.55 -9.67
N ALA A 257 -1.69 10.71 -10.46
CA ALA A 257 -2.58 11.12 -11.53
C ALA A 257 -4.04 10.89 -11.09
N LEU A 258 -4.82 11.94 -10.93
CA LEU A 258 -6.24 11.86 -10.59
C LEU A 258 -7.08 12.09 -11.84
N VAL A 259 -8.02 11.18 -12.12
CA VAL A 259 -8.95 11.34 -13.25
C VAL A 259 -9.87 12.53 -12.98
N ASP A 260 -9.79 13.53 -13.86
CA ASP A 260 -10.53 14.79 -13.76
C ASP A 260 -12.04 14.55 -13.64
N LYS A 261 -12.68 15.24 -12.69
CA LYS A 261 -14.12 15.19 -12.39
C LYS A 261 -14.66 13.80 -12.06
N SER A 262 -13.81 12.89 -11.59
CA SER A 262 -14.25 11.57 -11.14
C SER A 262 -14.76 11.53 -9.69
N TRP A 263 -14.58 12.61 -8.92
CA TRP A 263 -15.00 12.75 -7.52
C TRP A 263 -16.43 13.31 -7.36
N VAL A 264 -16.97 13.23 -6.14
CA VAL A 264 -18.29 13.80 -5.79
C VAL A 264 -18.18 15.22 -5.24
N TYR A 265 -17.29 15.48 -4.28
CA TYR A 265 -17.17 16.79 -3.61
C TYR A 265 -15.96 17.57 -4.10
N GLY A 266 -14.77 16.98 -3.98
CA GLY A 266 -13.52 17.61 -4.39
C GLY A 266 -12.46 16.58 -4.71
N PRO A 267 -11.35 16.98 -5.34
CA PRO A 267 -10.30 16.03 -5.66
C PRO A 267 -9.45 15.64 -4.44
N VAL A 268 -9.28 16.54 -3.47
CA VAL A 268 -8.34 16.41 -2.34
C VAL A 268 -8.98 16.99 -1.07
N ASP A 269 -8.74 16.33 0.06
CA ASP A 269 -8.95 16.88 1.40
C ASP A 269 -7.80 16.40 2.33
N THR A 270 -6.73 17.19 2.41
CA THR A 270 -5.41 16.79 2.92
C THR A 270 -4.81 17.88 3.81
N ASP A 271 -4.01 17.50 4.81
CA ASP A 271 -3.33 18.47 5.70
C ASP A 271 -2.12 19.12 4.99
N CYS A 272 -2.38 20.01 4.04
CA CYS A 272 -1.37 20.53 3.10
C CYS A 272 -0.13 21.18 3.74
N ALA A 273 -0.26 21.73 4.95
CA ALA A 273 0.86 22.31 5.68
C ALA A 273 1.90 21.26 6.16
N ASN A 274 1.49 20.00 6.28
CA ASN A 274 2.30 18.92 6.84
C ASN A 274 2.62 17.81 5.81
N VAL A 275 2.20 18.00 4.55
CA VAL A 275 2.37 17.02 3.48
C VAL A 275 3.25 17.61 2.39
N VAL A 276 4.28 16.87 1.99
CA VAL A 276 5.03 17.19 0.76
C VAL A 276 4.15 16.84 -0.43
N TRP A 277 3.62 17.86 -1.09
CA TRP A 277 2.71 17.73 -2.22
C TRP A 277 3.36 18.19 -3.53
N GLU A 278 3.73 17.25 -4.41
CA GLU A 278 4.54 17.58 -5.60
C GLU A 278 4.15 16.75 -6.82
N GLY A 279 4.18 17.34 -8.02
CA GLY A 279 4.04 16.59 -9.28
C GLY A 279 2.70 15.89 -9.51
N ASN A 280 1.70 16.09 -8.64
CA ASN A 280 0.37 15.51 -8.80
C ASN A 280 -0.37 16.21 -9.95
N THR A 281 -1.11 15.45 -10.76
CA THR A 281 -1.78 15.97 -11.96
C THR A 281 -3.23 15.50 -12.06
N LEU A 282 -4.07 16.37 -12.60
CA LEU A 282 -5.37 16.00 -13.13
C LEU A 282 -5.20 15.47 -14.56
N VAL A 283 -5.82 14.34 -14.88
CA VAL A 283 -5.67 13.66 -16.17
C VAL A 283 -7.02 13.22 -16.74
N THR A 284 -7.05 12.94 -18.04
CA THR A 284 -8.10 12.12 -18.65
C THR A 284 -7.52 10.75 -19.03
N ILE A 285 -8.39 9.73 -19.09
CA ILE A 285 -8.02 8.36 -19.43
C ILE A 285 -8.95 7.77 -20.49
N ASP A 286 -8.49 6.72 -21.17
CA ASP A 286 -9.36 5.85 -21.96
C ASP A 286 -9.94 4.69 -21.12
N ASP A 287 -10.70 3.80 -21.77
CA ASP A 287 -11.33 2.63 -21.16
C ASP A 287 -10.33 1.55 -20.70
N LYS A 288 -9.06 1.67 -21.11
CA LYS A 288 -7.94 0.80 -20.72
C LYS A 288 -7.03 1.43 -19.67
N TYR A 289 -7.50 2.47 -18.98
CA TYR A 289 -6.75 3.19 -17.93
C TYR A 289 -5.50 3.92 -18.45
N ARG A 290 -5.34 4.08 -19.76
CA ARG A 290 -4.21 4.83 -20.31
C ARG A 290 -4.51 6.31 -20.22
N ILE A 291 -3.55 7.08 -19.71
CA ILE A 291 -3.65 8.55 -19.69
C ILE A 291 -3.66 9.06 -21.13
N THR A 292 -4.72 9.78 -21.48
CA THR A 292 -4.90 10.36 -22.82
C THR A 292 -4.58 11.85 -22.87
N SER A 293 -4.67 12.57 -21.74
CA SER A 293 -4.19 13.94 -21.61
C SER A 293 -3.91 14.33 -20.15
N THR A 294 -3.03 15.30 -19.94
CA THR A 294 -2.92 16.03 -18.68
C THR A 294 -3.80 17.28 -18.74
N VAL A 295 -4.72 17.41 -17.80
CA VAL A 295 -5.65 18.56 -17.67
C VAL A 295 -4.96 19.74 -16.99
N GLY A 296 -4.17 19.46 -15.94
CA GLY A 296 -3.47 20.49 -15.19
C GLY A 296 -2.80 19.92 -13.93
N PRO A 297 -2.17 20.78 -13.11
CA PRO A 297 -1.72 20.38 -11.79
C PRO A 297 -2.93 19.97 -10.94
N LEU A 298 -2.71 18.98 -10.08
CA LEU A 298 -3.62 18.70 -8.97
C LEU A 298 -3.07 19.42 -7.75
N GLU A 299 -3.75 20.47 -7.31
CA GLU A 299 -3.36 21.25 -6.14
C GLU A 299 -3.72 20.52 -4.84
N CYS A 300 -2.97 20.80 -3.78
CA CYS A 300 -3.34 20.36 -2.45
C CYS A 300 -4.46 21.26 -1.90
N GLU A 301 -5.52 20.65 -1.37
CA GLU A 301 -6.63 21.33 -0.71
C GLU A 301 -6.98 20.60 0.60
N GLY A 302 -7.37 21.34 1.65
CA GLY A 302 -7.79 20.78 2.95
C GLY A 302 -7.34 21.56 4.17
#